data_AF-A0ABD0MUY7-F1
#
_entry.id   AF-A0ABD0MUY7-F1
#
_cell.length_a   1.000
_cell.length_b   1.000
_cell.length_c   1.000
_cell.angle_alpha   90.00
_cell.angle_beta   90.00
_cell.angle_gamma   90.00
#
_symmetry.space_group_name_H-M   'P 1'
#
loop_
_entity.id
_entity.type
_entity.pdbx_description
1 polymer ?
#
loop_
_entity_poly.entity_id
_entity_poly.type
_entity_poly.pdbx_seq_one_letter_code
_entity_poly.pdbx_strand_id
1 'polypeptide(L)'
;MRLYDMSLAEVTQLMSQILTESEFNSFESAVTSELQHASKADLREGVLKILKNIMGPKIDWSRITNYVQRKEETVDEYTVRFCQTAVTYSGIVEDPESVLDDKGPLVRIWSDGLVADHRKALPFLDLAWSNRTLRLLSFLGKRL
;
A
#
# COMPACT_ATOMS: atom_id res chain seq x y z
N MET A 1 14.45 -15.87 -22.20
CA MET A 1 13.37 -16.83 -21.91
C MET A 1 12.31 -16.09 -21.11
N ARG A 2 11.03 -16.25 -21.45
CA ARG A 2 9.91 -15.56 -20.82
C ARG A 2 9.43 -16.46 -19.67
N LEU A 3 9.17 -15.92 -18.46
CA LEU A 3 8.67 -16.68 -17.28
C LEU A 3 7.49 -17.62 -17.63
N TYR A 4 6.71 -17.21 -18.63
CA TYR A 4 5.56 -17.86 -19.25
C TYR A 4 5.82 -19.27 -19.83
N ASP A 5 7.07 -19.60 -20.15
CA ASP A 5 7.45 -20.87 -20.76
C ASP A 5 8.05 -21.86 -19.75
N MET A 6 8.35 -21.40 -18.53
CA MET A 6 9.05 -22.17 -17.50
C MET A 6 8.09 -23.08 -16.72
N SER A 7 8.52 -24.31 -16.47
CA SER A 7 7.93 -25.23 -15.51
C SER A 7 8.12 -24.74 -14.07
N LEU A 8 7.35 -25.29 -13.12
CA LEU A 8 7.52 -24.96 -11.70
C LEU A 8 8.94 -25.21 -11.21
N ALA A 9 9.57 -26.30 -11.66
CA ALA A 9 10.95 -26.62 -11.31
C ALA A 9 11.94 -25.57 -11.80
N GLU A 10 11.78 -25.10 -13.04
CA GLU A 10 12.61 -24.04 -13.62
C GLU A 10 12.39 -22.69 -12.91
N VAL A 11 11.16 -22.38 -12.52
CA VAL A 11 10.84 -21.19 -11.72
C VAL A 11 11.47 -21.29 -10.33
N THR A 12 11.36 -22.42 -9.63
CA THR A 12 11.98 -22.62 -8.32
C THR A 12 13.50 -22.50 -8.39
N GLN A 13 14.12 -23.10 -9.41
CA GLN A 13 15.57 -22.98 -9.64
C GLN A 13 15.99 -21.54 -9.95
N LEU A 14 15.18 -20.78 -10.70
CA LEU A 14 15.44 -19.37 -10.94
C LEU A 14 15.33 -18.56 -9.64
N MET A 15 14.32 -18.82 -8.82
CA MET A 15 14.11 -18.11 -7.55
C MET A 15 15.23 -18.39 -6.55
N SER A 16 15.80 -19.60 -6.52
CA SER A 16 16.93 -19.94 -5.64
C SER A 16 18.21 -19.14 -5.95
N GLN A 17 18.29 -18.52 -7.13
CA GLN A 17 19.42 -17.68 -7.54
C GLN A 17 19.19 -16.19 -7.28
N ILE A 18 17.93 -15.78 -7.10
CA ILE A 18 17.53 -14.36 -6.99
C ILE A 18 17.21 -13.99 -5.55
N LEU A 19 16.49 -14.87 -4.84
CA LEU A 19 16.04 -14.63 -3.49
C LEU A 19 17.16 -14.87 -2.48
N THR A 20 17.14 -14.16 -1.36
CA THR A 20 17.95 -14.54 -0.19
C THR A 20 17.51 -15.90 0.33
N GLU A 21 18.38 -16.59 1.07
CA GLU A 21 18.08 -17.91 1.63
C GLU A 21 16.77 -17.94 2.43
N SER A 22 16.51 -16.91 3.24
CA SER A 22 15.26 -16.80 4.02
C SER A 22 14.02 -16.60 3.14
N GLU A 23 14.13 -15.81 2.07
CA GLU A 23 13.04 -15.56 1.14
C GLU A 23 12.77 -16.80 0.29
N PHE A 24 13.83 -17.50 -0.13
CA PHE A 24 13.72 -18.74 -0.88
C PHE A 24 13.07 -19.85 -0.05
N ASN A 25 13.45 -20.03 1.21
CA ASN A 25 12.81 -21.01 2.10
C ASN A 25 11.32 -20.70 2.29
N SER A 26 10.96 -19.41 2.38
CA SER A 26 9.56 -18.98 2.45
C SER A 26 8.82 -19.26 1.13
N PHE A 27 9.48 -19.05 0.00
CA PHE A 27 8.95 -19.30 -1.34
C PHE A 27 8.72 -20.79 -1.58
N GLU A 28 9.71 -21.63 -1.29
CA GLU A 28 9.63 -23.08 -1.46
C GLU A 28 8.52 -23.70 -0.60
N SER A 29 8.39 -23.23 0.65
CA SER A 29 7.30 -23.63 1.54
C SER A 29 5.93 -23.27 0.97
N ALA A 30 5.75 -22.04 0.49
CA ALA A 30 4.50 -21.56 -0.08
C ALA A 30 4.16 -22.28 -1.41
N VAL A 31 5.15 -22.54 -2.27
CA VAL A 31 4.97 -23.30 -3.51
C VAL A 31 4.52 -24.73 -3.22
N THR A 32 5.13 -25.38 -2.22
CA THR A 32 4.77 -26.74 -1.82
C THR A 32 3.35 -26.79 -1.24
N SER A 33 2.95 -25.78 -0.45
CA SER A 33 1.62 -25.72 0.15
C SER A 33 0.51 -25.35 -0.84
N GLU A 34 0.75 -24.35 -1.70
CA GLU A 34 -0.30 -23.71 -2.50
C GLU A 34 -0.31 -24.17 -3.97
N LEU A 35 0.82 -24.64 -4.52
CA LEU A 35 0.99 -24.87 -5.95
C LEU A 35 1.34 -26.32 -6.34
N GLN A 36 1.48 -27.23 -5.37
CA GLN A 36 1.82 -28.64 -5.63
C GLN A 36 0.83 -29.36 -6.56
N HIS A 37 -0.42 -28.89 -6.62
CA HIS A 37 -1.47 -29.42 -7.49
C HIS A 37 -2.02 -28.40 -8.49
N ALA A 38 -1.39 -27.24 -8.62
CA ALA A 38 -1.86 -26.18 -9.51
C ALA A 38 -1.73 -26.59 -10.98
N SER A 39 -2.72 -26.23 -11.79
CA SER A 39 -2.63 -26.39 -13.24
C SER A 39 -1.56 -25.43 -13.80
N LYS A 40 -1.02 -25.73 -14.98
CA LYS A 40 -0.03 -24.85 -15.63
C LYS A 40 -0.58 -23.43 -15.87
N ALA A 41 -1.89 -23.28 -16.04
CA ALA A 41 -2.55 -21.99 -16.21
C ALA A 41 -2.57 -21.16 -14.91
N ASP A 42 -2.76 -21.82 -13.77
CA ASP A 42 -2.86 -21.18 -12.45
C ASP A 42 -1.49 -20.95 -11.80
N LEU A 43 -0.48 -21.70 -12.25
CA LEU A 43 0.89 -21.65 -11.73
C LEU A 43 1.49 -20.24 -11.79
N ARG A 44 1.17 -19.48 -12.85
CA ARG A 44 1.64 -18.11 -13.04
C ARG A 44 1.11 -17.16 -11.97
N GLU A 45 -0.21 -17.15 -11.78
CA GLU A 45 -0.85 -16.27 -10.82
C GLU A 45 -0.45 -16.64 -9.39
N GLY A 46 -0.36 -17.94 -9.13
CA GLY A 46 0.14 -18.50 -7.88
C GLY A 46 1.56 -18.03 -7.54
N VAL A 47 2.52 -18.22 -8.45
CA VAL A 47 3.91 -17.79 -8.22
C VAL A 47 4.00 -16.29 -8.01
N LEU A 48 3.31 -15.48 -8.82
CA LEU A 48 3.32 -14.02 -8.66
C LEU A 48 2.71 -13.59 -7.33
N LYS A 49 1.64 -14.24 -6.88
CA LYS A 49 1.01 -13.97 -5.58
C LYS A 49 1.95 -14.31 -4.42
N ILE A 50 2.61 -15.47 -4.48
CA ILE A 50 3.60 -15.88 -3.46
C ILE A 50 4.77 -14.89 -3.42
N LEU A 51 5.31 -14.51 -4.57
CA LEU A 51 6.38 -13.51 -4.65
C LEU A 51 5.93 -12.14 -4.13
N LYS A 52 4.70 -11.71 -4.42
CA LYS A 52 4.12 -10.49 -3.84
C LYS A 52 3.99 -10.58 -2.31
N ASN A 53 3.75 -11.76 -1.74
CA ASN A 53 3.68 -11.91 -0.29
C ASN A 53 5.06 -11.91 0.37
N ILE A 54 6.09 -12.43 -0.30
CA ILE A 54 7.45 -12.56 0.24
C ILE A 54 8.26 -11.27 0.04
N MET A 55 8.22 -10.74 -1.18
CA MET A 55 8.97 -9.56 -1.60
C MET A 55 8.13 -8.29 -1.61
N GLY A 56 6.80 -8.40 -1.56
CA GLY A 56 5.96 -7.22 -1.54
C GLY A 56 6.11 -6.46 -0.23
N PRO A 57 5.59 -5.22 -0.20
CA PRO A 57 5.63 -4.39 0.99
C PRO A 57 5.09 -5.16 2.20
N LYS A 58 5.95 -5.40 3.20
CA LYS A 58 5.54 -6.04 4.45
C LYS A 58 4.49 -5.15 5.08
N ILE A 59 3.27 -5.66 5.13
CA ILE A 59 2.14 -4.96 5.74
C ILE A 59 2.49 -4.71 7.21
N ASP A 60 2.70 -3.45 7.55
CA ASP A 60 3.05 -2.99 8.89
C ASP A 60 2.13 -1.84 9.27
N TRP A 61 0.92 -2.22 9.66
CA TRP A 61 -0.10 -1.27 10.09
C TRP A 61 0.35 -0.37 11.24
N SER A 62 1.27 -0.84 12.09
CA SER A 62 1.78 -0.06 13.22
C SER A 62 2.54 1.19 12.78
N ARG A 63 3.21 1.13 11.61
CA ARG A 63 3.89 2.29 11.01
C ARG A 63 2.92 3.34 10.47
N ILE A 64 1.69 2.95 10.17
CA ILE A 64 0.66 3.86 9.67
C ILE A 64 -0.16 4.42 10.83
N THR A 65 -0.60 3.57 11.76
CA THR A 65 -1.47 3.98 12.88
C THR A 65 -0.77 4.93 13.86
N ASN A 66 0.56 4.85 13.97
CA ASN A 66 1.35 5.74 14.82
C ASN A 66 1.91 6.96 14.06
N TYR A 67 1.50 7.17 12.81
CA TYR A 67 2.07 8.20 11.95
C TYR A 67 1.40 9.57 12.18
N VAL A 68 2.07 10.41 12.97
CA VAL A 68 1.57 11.73 13.36
C VAL A 68 2.28 12.87 12.63
N GLN A 69 1.56 13.98 12.46
CA GLN A 69 2.07 15.25 11.96
C GLN A 69 3.11 15.79 12.94
N ARG A 70 4.26 16.21 12.42
CA ARG A 70 5.31 16.86 13.23
C ARG A 70 4.91 18.31 13.51
N LYS A 71 5.40 18.89 14.61
CA LYS A 71 4.98 20.22 15.06
C LYS A 71 5.29 21.32 14.05
N GLU A 72 6.39 21.19 13.32
CA GLU A 72 6.87 22.13 12.31
C GLU A 72 6.33 21.84 10.90
N GLU A 73 5.64 20.72 10.72
CA GLU A 73 5.20 20.23 9.42
C GLU A 73 3.84 20.83 9.05
N THR A 74 3.69 21.28 7.81
CA THR A 74 2.40 21.71 7.27
C THR A 74 1.47 20.51 7.07
N VAL A 75 0.16 20.76 6.93
CA VAL A 75 -0.81 19.67 6.65
C VAL A 75 -0.50 18.97 5.33
N ASP A 76 -0.04 19.72 4.31
CA ASP A 76 0.30 19.16 3.00
C ASP A 76 1.54 18.25 3.07
N GLU A 77 2.60 18.70 3.73
CA GLU A 77 3.81 17.89 3.93
C GLU A 77 3.51 16.60 4.71
N TYR A 78 2.72 16.70 5.78
CA TYR A 78 2.25 15.54 6.53
C TYR A 78 1.46 14.59 5.65
N THR A 79 0.55 15.12 4.82
CA THR A 79 -0.31 14.33 3.95
C THR A 79 0.51 13.55 2.92
N VAL A 80 1.45 14.20 2.24
CA VAL A 80 2.36 13.54 1.29
C VAL A 80 3.12 12.41 1.97
N ARG A 81 3.68 12.68 3.16
CA ARG A 81 4.49 11.72 3.91
C ARG A 81 3.66 10.54 4.43
N PHE A 82 2.44 10.81 4.88
CA PHE A 82 1.47 9.78 5.27
C PHE A 82 1.10 8.89 4.07
N CYS A 83 0.78 9.46 2.91
CA CYS A 83 0.37 8.70 1.73
C CYS A 83 1.49 7.76 1.23
N GLN A 84 2.73 8.24 1.20
CA GLN A 84 3.89 7.39 0.88
C GLN A 84 4.07 6.23 1.87
N THR A 85 3.87 6.51 3.16
CA THR A 85 3.93 5.49 4.22
C THR A 85 2.79 4.47 4.06
N ALA A 86 1.58 4.93 3.73
CA ALA A 86 0.42 4.07 3.52
C ALA A 86 0.61 3.12 2.32
N VAL A 87 1.15 3.60 1.20
CA VAL A 87 1.49 2.74 0.05
C VAL A 87 2.52 1.68 0.42
N THR A 88 3.52 2.08 1.21
CA THR A 88 4.63 1.20 1.60
C THR A 88 4.22 0.13 2.60
N TYR A 89 3.23 0.37 3.46
CA TYR A 89 2.98 -0.50 4.62
C TYR A 89 1.52 -0.98 4.76
N SER A 90 0.56 -0.48 3.98
CA SER A 90 -0.85 -0.83 4.17
C SER A 90 -1.24 -2.11 3.45
N GLY A 91 -0.62 -2.37 2.30
CA GLY A 91 -1.01 -3.46 1.39
C GLY A 91 -2.39 -3.30 0.75
N ILE A 92 -3.06 -2.15 0.90
CA ILE A 92 -4.42 -1.90 0.37
C ILE A 92 -4.43 -0.94 -0.81
N VAL A 93 -3.45 -0.06 -0.88
CA VAL A 93 -3.32 1.00 -1.90
C VAL A 93 -1.93 0.95 -2.50
N GLU A 94 -1.88 0.99 -3.83
CA GLU A 94 -0.63 0.87 -4.60
C GLU A 94 -0.08 2.23 -5.04
N ASP A 95 -0.88 3.30 -4.93
CA ASP A 95 -0.52 4.64 -5.38
C ASP A 95 -0.83 5.73 -4.32
N PRO A 96 0.09 6.68 -4.04
CA PRO A 96 -0.12 7.69 -3.02
C PRO A 96 -1.29 8.63 -3.28
N GLU A 97 -1.63 8.90 -4.54
CA GLU A 97 -2.73 9.81 -4.88
C GLU A 97 -4.09 9.19 -4.50
N SER A 98 -4.16 7.85 -4.48
CA SER A 98 -5.37 7.09 -4.11
C SER A 98 -5.55 6.83 -2.61
N VAL A 99 -4.59 7.19 -1.75
CA VAL A 99 -4.63 6.87 -0.31
C VAL A 99 -5.81 7.55 0.39
N LEU A 100 -6.10 8.77 -0.03
CA LEU A 100 -7.18 9.59 0.49
C LEU A 100 -8.28 9.73 -0.55
N ASP A 101 -8.57 8.67 -1.32
CA ASP A 101 -9.62 8.66 -2.34
C ASP A 101 -10.97 8.11 -1.87
N ASP A 102 -10.95 7.32 -0.79
CA ASP A 102 -12.14 6.69 -0.19
C ASP A 102 -12.24 7.00 1.31
N LYS A 103 -13.47 7.04 1.85
CA LYS A 103 -13.77 7.15 3.30
C LYS A 103 -13.42 5.87 4.07
N GLY A 104 -12.17 5.43 3.96
CA GLY A 104 -11.64 4.20 4.52
C GLY A 104 -10.82 4.40 5.80
N PRO A 105 -10.23 3.32 6.32
CA PRO A 105 -9.41 3.35 7.52
C PRO A 105 -8.21 4.30 7.40
N LEU A 106 -7.62 4.44 6.21
CA LEU A 106 -6.47 5.31 5.98
C LEU A 106 -6.79 6.80 6.17
N VAL A 107 -7.95 7.26 5.70
CA VAL A 107 -8.42 8.64 5.93
C VAL A 107 -8.63 8.92 7.42
N ARG A 108 -9.20 7.95 8.14
CA ARG A 108 -9.39 8.09 9.59
C ARG A 108 -8.04 8.18 10.30
N ILE A 109 -7.09 7.31 9.96
CA ILE A 109 -5.75 7.32 10.58
C ILE A 109 -5.00 8.63 10.25
N TRP A 110 -5.08 9.10 9.01
CA TRP A 110 -4.53 10.41 8.62
C TRP A 110 -5.13 11.54 9.46
N SER A 111 -6.45 11.60 9.59
CA SER A 111 -7.14 12.59 10.43
C SER A 111 -6.73 12.46 11.90
N ASP A 112 -6.57 11.23 12.39
CA ASP A 112 -6.16 10.91 13.76
C ASP A 112 -4.66 11.16 14.01
N GLY A 113 -3.86 11.41 12.98
CA GLY A 113 -2.45 11.78 13.11
C GLY A 113 -2.19 13.28 13.03
N LEU A 114 -3.16 14.09 12.60
CA LEU A 114 -3.03 15.56 12.58
C LEU A 114 -2.91 16.15 14.00
N VAL A 115 -2.14 17.25 14.11
CA VAL A 115 -2.02 18.05 15.34
C VAL A 115 -3.40 18.54 15.77
N ALA A 116 -3.65 18.60 17.07
CA ALA A 116 -4.97 18.85 17.64
C ALA A 116 -5.65 20.12 17.10
N ASP A 117 -4.90 21.20 16.86
CA ASP A 117 -5.45 22.45 16.35
C ASP A 117 -5.91 22.34 14.89
N HIS A 118 -5.14 21.66 14.04
CA HIS A 118 -5.56 21.34 12.66
C HIS A 118 -6.73 20.36 12.66
N ARG A 119 -6.72 19.35 13.53
CA ARG A 119 -7.83 18.38 13.65
C ARG A 119 -9.14 19.05 14.06
N LYS A 120 -9.08 20.00 15.01
CA LYS A 120 -10.25 20.79 15.42
C LYS A 120 -10.76 21.71 14.32
N ALA A 121 -9.91 22.09 13.36
CA ALA A 121 -10.30 22.87 12.19
C ALA A 121 -10.95 22.01 11.10
N LEU A 122 -10.70 20.69 11.03
CA LEU A 122 -11.25 19.80 9.99
C LEU A 122 -12.79 19.84 9.85
N PRO A 123 -13.61 19.90 10.93
CA PRO A 123 -15.05 20.06 10.79
C PRO A 123 -15.48 21.41 10.19
N PHE A 124 -14.60 22.41 10.21
CA PHE A 124 -14.82 23.75 9.67
C PHE A 124 -14.14 23.98 8.32
N LEU A 125 -13.16 23.13 7.97
CA LEU A 125 -12.65 23.01 6.62
C LEU A 125 -13.72 22.26 5.85
N ASP A 126 -14.44 22.99 5.02
CA ASP A 126 -15.48 22.47 4.14
C ASP A 126 -14.76 21.58 3.10
N LEU A 127 -14.46 20.33 3.49
CA LEU A 127 -13.68 19.38 2.72
C LEU A 127 -14.65 18.57 1.86
N ALA A 128 -14.78 18.95 0.59
CA ALA A 128 -15.52 18.15 -0.36
C ALA A 128 -14.61 17.09 -0.96
N TRP A 129 -15.10 15.87 -0.89
CA TRP A 129 -14.64 14.76 -1.70
C TRP A 129 -15.12 15.02 -3.13
N SER A 130 -14.22 15.44 -4.02
CA SER A 130 -14.53 15.69 -5.43
C SER A 130 -13.61 14.86 -6.30
N ASN A 131 -14.17 14.00 -7.15
CA ASN A 131 -13.42 13.06 -7.98
C ASN A 131 -12.43 12.21 -7.18
N ARG A 132 -12.91 11.66 -6.07
CA ARG A 132 -12.16 10.83 -5.11
C ARG A 132 -11.11 11.60 -4.30
N THR A 133 -10.46 12.63 -4.82
CA THR A 133 -9.51 13.41 -4.02
C THR A 133 -10.19 14.29 -2.95
N LEU A 134 -9.63 14.32 -1.73
CA LEU A 134 -10.01 15.27 -0.68
C LEU A 134 -9.62 16.71 -1.10
N ARG A 135 -10.59 17.61 -1.26
CA ARG A 135 -10.34 19.01 -1.63
C ARG A 135 -10.91 19.99 -0.62
N LEU A 136 -10.17 21.07 -0.39
CA LEU A 136 -10.65 22.24 0.35
C LEU A 136 -11.65 23.03 -0.51
N LEU A 137 -12.93 23.10 -0.12
CA LEU A 137 -13.97 23.82 -0.87
C LEU A 137 -13.70 25.32 -0.99
N SER A 138 -12.85 25.90 -0.13
CA SER A 138 -12.50 27.32 -0.22
C SER A 138 -11.74 27.69 -1.50
N PHE A 139 -11.30 26.71 -2.30
CA PHE A 139 -10.69 26.92 -3.61
C PHE A 139 -11.66 26.78 -4.80
N LEU A 140 -12.90 26.31 -4.59
CA LEU A 140 -13.90 26.08 -5.66
C LEU A 140 -14.93 27.22 -5.85
N GLY A 141 -14.56 28.44 -5.44
CA GLY A 141 -15.15 29.64 -6.04
C GLY A 141 -16.04 30.45 -5.10
N LYS A 142 -15.42 31.45 -4.46
CA LYS A 142 -15.94 32.81 -4.60
C LYS A 142 -15.53 33.34 -5.97
N ARG A 143 -16.48 33.46 -6.88
CA ARG A 143 -16.51 34.54 -7.86
C ARG A 143 -17.94 35.07 -7.93
N LEU A 144 -18.10 36.25 -7.32
CA LEU A 144 -19.16 37.26 -7.43
C LEU A 144 -20.61 36.78 -7.57
#